data_AF-A0ABD3E934-F1
#
_entry.id   AF-A0ABD3E934-F1
#
_cell.length_a   1.000
_cell.length_b   1.000
_cell.length_c   1.000
_cell.angle_alpha   90.00
_cell.angle_beta   90.00
_cell.angle_gamma   90.00
#
_symmetry.space_group_name_H-M   'P 1'
#
loop_
_entity.id
_entity.type
_entity.pdbx_description
1 polymer ?
#
loop_
_entity_poly.entity_id
_entity_poly.type
_entity_poly.pdbx_seq_one_letter_code
_entity_poly.pdbx_strand_id
1 'polypeptide(L)'
;MDSTDTSPMDSSGSTPIDDPKQNLTQVTNSIQKTLGILHQLYLTVSSYNVASQLPLLQRMNNLVLELDNMTRLADKCTIQVPMEVLNLIDDGKNPDEFTRDMLNGCIAKNQITKGKTDTFKSLRNHLLEELEQAFPDEVEAYREIRAESAAETKRFVQSQNKLPNGDMKVKTEM
;
A
#
# COMPACT_ATOMS: atom_id res chain seq x y z
N MET A 1 -43.97 45.07 0.11
CA MET A 1 -44.09 44.00 -0.90
C MET A 1 -42.73 43.83 -1.52
N ASP A 2 -42.32 42.57 -1.58
CA ASP A 2 -41.18 42.00 -2.31
C ASP A 2 -39.77 42.15 -1.73
N SER A 3 -39.43 41.10 -0.99
CA SER A 3 -38.09 40.62 -0.71
C SER A 3 -37.54 39.91 -1.96
N THR A 4 -36.29 40.17 -2.34
CA THR A 4 -35.49 39.25 -3.17
C THR A 4 -34.02 39.35 -2.74
N ASP A 5 -33.72 38.67 -1.64
CA ASP A 5 -32.37 38.18 -1.35
C ASP A 5 -32.22 36.84 -2.08
N THR A 6 -31.61 36.86 -3.26
CA THR A 6 -31.20 35.66 -3.99
C THR A 6 -29.69 35.65 -4.09
N SER A 7 -29.05 35.14 -3.04
CA SER A 7 -27.80 34.39 -3.15
C SER A 7 -28.11 32.95 -2.74
N PRO A 8 -27.96 31.98 -3.64
CA PRO A 8 -26.86 31.04 -3.41
C PRO A 8 -26.30 30.47 -4.71
N MET A 9 -24.98 30.53 -4.88
CA MET A 9 -24.19 29.39 -5.34
C MET A 9 -22.73 29.78 -5.30
N ASP A 10 -22.13 29.60 -4.13
CA ASP A 10 -20.75 29.16 -4.10
C ASP A 10 -20.73 27.82 -4.83
N SER A 11 -20.44 27.89 -6.13
CA SER A 11 -19.96 26.72 -6.87
C SER A 11 -18.61 26.41 -6.28
N SER A 12 -18.62 25.72 -5.14
CA SER A 12 -17.50 24.89 -4.72
C SER A 12 -17.30 23.90 -5.85
N GLY A 13 -16.44 24.31 -6.78
CA GLY A 13 -15.88 23.44 -7.80
C GLY A 13 -15.22 22.31 -7.04
N SER A 14 -15.95 21.22 -6.88
CA SER A 14 -15.37 19.92 -6.64
C SER A 14 -14.54 19.66 -7.90
N THR A 15 -13.27 20.04 -7.83
CA THR A 15 -12.24 19.38 -8.63
C THR A 15 -12.52 17.89 -8.50
N PRO A 16 -12.83 17.17 -9.60
CA PRO A 16 -12.99 15.74 -9.51
C PRO A 16 -11.64 15.25 -9.01
N ILE A 17 -11.61 14.75 -7.78
CA ILE A 17 -10.49 13.97 -7.30
C ILE A 17 -10.57 12.72 -8.20
N ASP A 18 -9.85 12.76 -9.33
CA ASP A 18 -9.77 11.65 -10.28
C ASP A 18 -9.47 10.40 -9.45
N ASP A 19 -10.42 9.46 -9.39
CA ASP A 19 -10.28 8.26 -8.57
C ASP A 19 -9.03 7.51 -9.06
N PRO A 20 -8.03 7.24 -8.21
CA PRO A 20 -6.81 6.54 -8.61
C PRO A 20 -7.12 5.21 -9.32
N LYS A 21 -8.22 4.54 -8.97
CA LYS A 21 -8.69 3.33 -9.66
C LYS A 21 -9.20 3.63 -11.08
N GLN A 22 -9.85 4.76 -11.29
CA GLN A 22 -10.30 5.21 -12.60
C GLN A 22 -9.10 5.57 -13.49
N ASN A 23 -8.09 6.26 -12.97
CA ASN A 23 -6.85 6.56 -13.71
C ASN A 23 -6.14 5.27 -14.17
N LEU A 24 -6.00 4.29 -13.27
CA LEU A 24 -5.47 2.97 -13.61
C LEU A 24 -6.26 2.26 -14.72
N THR A 25 -7.59 2.35 -14.65
CA THR A 25 -8.47 1.76 -15.67
C THR A 25 -8.25 2.42 -17.03
N GLN A 26 -8.09 3.74 -17.07
CA GLN A 26 -7.81 4.47 -18.31
C GLN A 26 -6.47 4.07 -18.92
N VAL A 27 -5.40 3.99 -18.11
CA VAL A 27 -4.08 3.53 -18.56
C VAL A 27 -4.16 2.09 -19.09
N THR A 28 -4.83 1.20 -18.36
CA THR A 28 -5.02 -0.20 -18.77
C THR A 28 -5.73 -0.31 -20.13
N ASN A 29 -6.80 0.46 -20.33
CA ASN A 29 -7.53 0.49 -21.59
C ASN A 29 -6.67 1.04 -22.74
N SER A 30 -5.84 2.05 -22.48
CA SER A 30 -4.90 2.60 -23.46
C SER A 30 -3.81 1.60 -23.85
N ILE A 31 -3.26 0.84 -22.90
CA ILE A 31 -2.32 -0.26 -23.16
C ILE A 31 -2.96 -1.33 -24.05
N GLN A 32 -4.18 -1.77 -23.73
CA GLN A 32 -4.91 -2.76 -24.53
C GLN A 32 -5.18 -2.27 -25.96
N LYS A 33 -5.58 -1.00 -26.12
CA LYS A 33 -5.79 -0.38 -27.43
C LYS A 33 -4.49 -0.33 -28.23
N THR A 34 -3.38 0.05 -27.60
CA THR A 34 -2.05 0.09 -28.22
C THR A 34 -1.62 -1.29 -28.71
N LEU A 35 -1.80 -2.33 -27.89
CA LEU A 35 -1.53 -3.72 -28.28
C LEU A 35 -2.39 -4.16 -29.48
N GLY A 36 -3.66 -3.77 -29.48
CA GLY A 36 -4.58 -4.02 -30.60
C GLY A 36 -4.11 -3.37 -31.90
N ILE A 37 -3.69 -2.10 -31.85
CA ILE A 37 -3.15 -1.39 -33.02
C ILE A 37 -1.86 -2.06 -33.52
N LEU A 38 -0.95 -2.43 -32.61
CA LEU A 38 0.30 -3.12 -32.95
C LEU A 38 0.03 -4.46 -33.65
N HIS A 39 -0.92 -5.24 -33.14
CA HIS A 39 -1.31 -6.51 -33.75
C HIS A 39 -1.91 -6.30 -35.15
N GLN A 40 -2.80 -5.33 -35.32
CA GLN A 40 -3.36 -5.02 -36.64
C GLN A 40 -2.30 -4.51 -37.63
N LEU A 41 -1.31 -3.75 -37.13
CA LEU A 41 -0.17 -3.31 -37.92
C LEU A 41 0.65 -4.52 -38.39
N TYR A 42 0.96 -5.46 -37.48
CA TYR A 42 1.62 -6.71 -37.81
C TYR A 42 0.90 -7.48 -38.92
N LEU A 43 -0.42 -7.67 -38.80
CA LEU A 43 -1.21 -8.38 -39.82
C LEU A 43 -1.17 -7.67 -41.18
N THR A 44 -1.27 -6.34 -41.18
CA THR A 44 -1.24 -5.52 -42.40
C THR A 44 0.12 -5.60 -43.10
N VAL A 45 1.22 -5.61 -42.34
CA VAL A 45 2.58 -5.73 -42.88
C VAL A 45 2.86 -7.16 -43.36
N SER A 46 2.44 -8.17 -42.60
CA SER A 46 2.65 -9.58 -42.93
C SER A 46 1.91 -10.02 -44.19
N SER A 47 0.85 -9.32 -44.58
CA SER A 47 0.02 -9.63 -45.76
C SER A 47 -0.10 -8.42 -46.70
N TYR A 48 0.98 -7.64 -46.80
CA TYR A 48 0.98 -6.37 -47.51
C TYR A 48 0.60 -6.51 -48.99
N ASN A 49 -0.23 -5.57 -49.45
CA ASN A 49 -0.55 -5.38 -50.85
C ASN A 49 -0.78 -3.87 -51.13
N VAL A 50 -0.88 -3.49 -52.41
CA VAL A 50 -1.01 -2.07 -52.79
C VAL A 50 -2.25 -1.41 -52.17
N ALA A 51 -3.35 -2.14 -52.00
CA ALA A 51 -4.56 -1.60 -51.38
C ALA A 51 -4.41 -1.37 -49.87
N SER A 52 -3.45 -2.03 -49.21
CA SER A 52 -3.19 -1.83 -47.77
C SER A 52 -2.23 -0.68 -47.46
N GLN A 53 -1.67 0.00 -48.47
CA GLN A 53 -0.74 1.12 -48.29
C GLN A 53 -1.31 2.26 -47.44
N LEU A 54 -2.52 2.74 -47.77
CA LEU A 54 -3.14 3.83 -47.01
C LEU A 54 -3.56 3.39 -45.59
N PRO A 55 -4.22 2.24 -45.39
CA PRO A 55 -4.49 1.70 -44.05
C PRO A 55 -3.22 1.52 -43.19
N LEU A 56 -2.11 1.11 -43.78
CA LEU A 56 -0.82 0.96 -43.07
C LEU A 56 -0.37 2.29 -42.47
N LEU A 57 -0.33 3.35 -43.29
CA LEU A 57 0.08 4.69 -42.84
C LEU A 57 -0.86 5.22 -41.76
N GLN A 58 -2.18 5.04 -41.91
CA GLN A 58 -3.16 5.42 -40.90
C GLN A 58 -2.94 4.70 -39.57
N ARG A 59 -2.67 3.38 -39.61
CA ARG A 59 -2.39 2.58 -38.40
C ARG A 59 -1.09 3.00 -37.71
N MET A 60 -0.04 3.33 -38.47
CA MET A 60 1.21 3.87 -37.91
C MET A 60 0.98 5.19 -37.19
N ASN A 61 0.27 6.13 -37.82
CA ASN A 61 -0.06 7.41 -37.18
C ASN A 61 -0.92 7.22 -35.93
N ASN A 62 -1.90 6.31 -35.97
CA ASN A 62 -2.72 5.98 -34.81
C ASN A 62 -1.90 5.37 -33.66
N LEU A 63 -0.90 4.54 -33.97
CA LEU A 63 0.02 4.00 -32.95
C LEU A 63 0.78 5.13 -32.24
N VAL A 64 1.33 6.07 -33.00
CA VAL A 64 2.04 7.24 -32.43
C VAL A 64 1.12 8.06 -31.53
N LEU A 65 -0.11 8.35 -31.98
CA LEU A 65 -1.10 9.09 -31.21
C LEU A 65 -1.50 8.36 -29.91
N GLU A 66 -1.68 7.05 -29.96
CA GLU A 66 -2.03 6.28 -28.76
C GLU A 66 -0.86 6.13 -27.78
N LEU A 67 0.38 6.00 -28.26
CA LEU A 67 1.56 6.00 -27.38
C LEU A 67 1.71 7.33 -26.62
N ASP A 68 1.52 8.44 -27.31
CA ASP A 68 1.53 9.78 -26.72
C ASP A 68 0.37 9.99 -25.72
N ASN A 69 -0.81 9.46 -26.04
CA ASN A 69 -1.95 9.43 -25.11
C ASN A 69 -1.66 8.57 -23.86
N MET A 70 -1.05 7.40 -24.04
CA MET A 70 -0.68 6.50 -22.95
C MET A 70 0.31 7.16 -21.99
N THR A 71 1.31 7.88 -22.50
CA THR A 71 2.26 8.65 -21.67
C THR A 71 1.55 9.71 -20.83
N ARG A 72 0.64 10.50 -21.41
CA ARG A 72 -0.14 11.50 -20.65
C ARG A 72 -1.02 10.88 -19.57
N LEU A 73 -1.63 9.73 -19.85
CA LEU A 73 -2.46 9.04 -18.87
C LEU A 73 -1.61 8.49 -17.71
N ALA A 74 -0.39 8.04 -18.00
CA ALA A 74 0.55 7.53 -17.00
C ALA A 74 0.99 8.61 -15.98
N ASP A 75 1.09 9.88 -16.40
CA ASP A 75 1.43 10.99 -15.49
C ASP A 75 0.42 11.15 -14.33
N LYS A 76 -0.82 10.71 -14.53
CA LYS A 76 -1.88 10.74 -13.50
C LYS A 76 -1.86 9.53 -12.55
N CYS A 77 -0.99 8.54 -12.79
CA CYS A 77 -0.88 7.34 -12.00
C CYS A 77 0.31 7.42 -11.03
N THR A 78 0.07 7.88 -9.81
CA THR A 78 1.09 7.93 -8.75
C THR A 78 1.10 6.60 -7.97
N ILE A 79 1.76 5.57 -8.51
CA ILE A 79 1.90 4.27 -7.84
C ILE A 79 3.38 3.95 -7.71
N GLN A 80 3.79 3.56 -6.50
CA GLN A 80 5.13 3.06 -6.27
C GLN A 80 5.15 1.55 -6.48
N VAL A 81 6.08 1.11 -7.33
CA VAL A 81 6.28 -0.31 -7.63
C VAL A 81 7.66 -0.71 -7.12
N PRO A 82 7.78 -1.71 -6.23
CA PRO A 82 9.08 -2.22 -5.79
C PRO A 82 9.91 -2.74 -6.96
N MET A 83 11.22 -2.52 -6.92
CA MET A 83 12.13 -2.96 -7.99
C MET A 83 12.14 -4.48 -8.17
N GLU A 84 11.90 -5.23 -7.10
CA GLU A 84 11.79 -6.69 -7.13
C GLU A 84 10.62 -7.16 -8.00
N VAL A 85 9.50 -6.42 -7.99
CA VAL A 85 8.36 -6.70 -8.87
C VAL A 85 8.74 -6.48 -10.33
N LEU A 86 9.49 -5.42 -10.63
CA LEU A 86 9.97 -5.15 -11.98
C LEU A 86 10.92 -6.25 -12.48
N ASN A 87 11.85 -6.71 -11.62
CA ASN A 87 12.75 -7.80 -11.97
C ASN A 87 12.01 -9.11 -12.27
N LEU A 88 10.92 -9.41 -11.53
CA LEU A 88 10.08 -10.59 -11.85
C LEU A 88 9.44 -10.48 -13.23
N ILE A 89 8.98 -9.28 -13.62
CA ILE A 89 8.39 -9.04 -14.93
C ILE A 89 9.45 -9.23 -16.04
N ASP A 90 10.65 -8.67 -15.86
CA ASP A 90 11.76 -8.81 -16.82
C ASP A 90 12.20 -10.26 -17.00
N ASP A 91 12.18 -11.06 -15.93
CA ASP A 91 12.45 -12.50 -15.95
C ASP A 91 11.29 -13.33 -16.54
N GLY A 92 10.15 -12.71 -16.88
CA GLY A 92 8.94 -13.40 -17.36
C GLY A 92 8.22 -14.23 -16.29
N LYS A 93 8.44 -13.93 -15.00
CA LYS A 93 7.77 -14.57 -13.86
C LYS A 93 6.50 -13.80 -13.47
N ASN A 94 5.67 -14.43 -12.64
CA ASN A 94 4.47 -13.78 -12.12
C ASN A 94 4.85 -12.76 -11.02
N PRO A 95 4.51 -11.46 -11.16
CA PRO A 95 4.80 -10.46 -10.12
C PRO A 95 4.10 -10.75 -8.78
N ASP A 96 3.01 -11.52 -8.76
CA ASP A 96 2.31 -11.91 -7.51
C ASP A 96 3.17 -12.79 -6.60
N GLU A 97 4.24 -13.40 -7.12
CA GLU A 97 5.21 -14.13 -6.32
C GLU A 97 5.85 -13.24 -5.27
N PHE A 98 6.17 -11.99 -5.60
CA PHE A 98 6.70 -11.03 -4.64
C PHE A 98 5.72 -10.79 -3.49
N THR A 99 4.45 -10.54 -3.81
CA THR A 99 3.40 -10.30 -2.80
C THR A 99 3.25 -11.52 -1.87
N ARG A 100 3.23 -12.71 -2.45
CA ARG A 100 3.15 -13.97 -1.70
C ARG A 100 4.36 -14.15 -0.77
N ASP A 101 5.56 -13.91 -1.28
CA ASP A 101 6.80 -14.12 -0.53
C ASP A 101 6.95 -13.09 0.60
N MET A 102 6.53 -11.83 0.36
CA MET A 102 6.45 -10.82 1.42
C MET A 102 5.46 -11.19 2.50
N LEU A 103 4.26 -11.65 2.13
CA LEU A 103 3.25 -12.09 3.10
C LEU A 103 3.76 -13.27 3.94
N ASN A 104 4.31 -14.30 3.29
CA ASN A 104 4.89 -15.46 3.96
C ASN A 104 6.07 -15.06 4.86
N GLY A 105 6.92 -14.15 4.41
CA GLY A 105 8.02 -13.59 5.19
C GLY A 105 7.54 -12.85 6.44
N CYS A 106 6.45 -12.07 6.33
CA CYS A 106 5.81 -11.40 7.45
C CYS A 106 5.24 -12.41 8.46
N ILE A 107 4.55 -13.45 7.98
CA ILE A 107 4.00 -14.52 8.83
C ILE A 107 5.13 -15.22 9.60
N ALA A 108 6.19 -15.64 8.90
CA ALA A 108 7.33 -16.32 9.51
C ALA A 108 8.03 -15.42 10.54
N LYS A 109 8.29 -14.15 10.21
CA LYS A 109 8.91 -13.20 11.15
C LYS A 109 8.02 -12.94 12.37
N ASN A 110 6.71 -12.86 12.21
CA ASN A 110 5.77 -12.70 13.31
C ASN A 110 5.81 -13.92 14.24
N GLN A 111 5.75 -15.13 13.70
CA GLN A 111 5.84 -16.37 14.48
C GLN A 111 7.17 -16.49 15.23
N ILE A 112 8.30 -16.19 14.56
CA ILE A 112 9.62 -16.19 15.20
C ILE A 112 9.67 -15.16 16.34
N THR A 113 9.13 -13.97 16.12
CA THR A 113 9.12 -12.90 17.13
C THR A 113 8.26 -13.28 18.34
N LYS A 114 7.10 -13.88 18.09
CA LYS A 114 6.23 -14.43 19.14
C LYS A 114 6.95 -15.54 19.91
N GLY A 115 7.53 -16.52 19.21
CA GLY A 115 8.30 -17.61 19.83
C GLY A 115 9.43 -17.09 20.72
N LYS A 116 10.24 -16.15 20.23
CA LYS A 116 11.29 -15.50 21.04
C LYS A 116 10.71 -14.85 22.30
N THR A 117 9.63 -14.09 22.14
CA THR A 117 8.95 -13.41 23.25
C THR A 117 8.46 -14.40 24.29
N ASP A 118 7.86 -15.51 23.86
CA ASP A 118 7.32 -16.53 24.76
C ASP A 118 8.42 -17.33 25.46
N THR A 119 9.54 -17.62 24.78
CA THR A 119 10.74 -18.20 25.41
C THR A 119 11.32 -17.27 26.48
N PHE A 120 11.45 -15.97 26.20
CA PHE A 120 11.91 -15.00 27.20
C PHE A 120 10.97 -14.90 28.40
N LYS A 121 9.66 -14.94 28.19
CA LYS A 121 8.68 -14.98 29.29
C LYS A 121 8.83 -16.26 30.12
N SER A 122 8.97 -17.41 29.47
CA SER A 122 9.14 -18.70 30.14
C SER A 122 10.42 -18.74 30.97
N LEU A 123 11.55 -18.30 30.40
CA LEU A 123 12.83 -18.18 31.12
C LEU A 123 12.71 -17.27 32.34
N ARG A 124 12.09 -16.10 32.18
CA ARG A 124 11.85 -15.17 33.28
C ARG A 124 11.02 -15.81 34.39
N ASN A 125 9.95 -16.50 34.04
CA ASN A 125 9.08 -17.15 35.04
C ASN A 125 9.84 -18.24 35.80
N HIS A 126 10.58 -19.10 35.10
CA HIS A 126 11.35 -20.15 35.73
C HIS A 126 12.45 -19.60 36.65
N LEU A 127 13.15 -18.54 36.22
CA LEU A 127 14.13 -17.86 37.07
C LEU A 127 13.49 -17.28 38.34
N LEU A 128 12.28 -16.71 38.23
CA LEU A 128 11.56 -16.17 39.38
C LEU A 128 11.11 -17.27 40.34
N GLU A 129 10.69 -18.44 39.84
CA GLU A 129 10.33 -19.60 40.67
C GLU A 129 11.53 -20.08 41.51
N GLU A 130 12.69 -20.25 40.88
CA GLU A 130 13.92 -20.66 41.59
C GLU A 130 14.39 -19.61 42.61
N LEU A 131 14.30 -18.32 42.25
CA LEU A 131 14.64 -17.23 43.16
C LEU A 131 13.67 -17.13 44.33
N GLU A 132 12.38 -17.40 44.13
CA GLU A 132 11.36 -17.35 45.20
C GLU A 132 11.62 -18.43 46.26
N GLN A 133 12.14 -19.59 45.84
CA GLN A 133 12.55 -20.64 46.77
C GLN A 133 13.82 -20.29 47.55
N ALA A 134 14.78 -19.60 46.92
CA ALA A 134 16.08 -19.29 47.54
C ALA A 134 16.11 -17.97 48.33
N PHE A 135 15.36 -16.96 47.88
CA PHE A 135 15.41 -15.55 48.29
C PHE A 135 14.01 -14.89 48.23
N PRO A 136 13.07 -15.28 49.12
CA PRO A 136 11.67 -14.86 49.04
C PRO A 136 11.47 -13.34 49.25
N ASP A 137 12.20 -12.74 50.18
CA ASP A 137 12.07 -11.31 50.53
C ASP A 137 12.54 -10.42 49.36
N GLU A 138 13.63 -10.81 48.68
CA GLU A 138 14.17 -10.11 47.52
C GLU A 138 13.23 -10.21 46.30
N VAL A 139 12.56 -11.35 46.11
CA VAL A 139 11.57 -11.52 45.03
C VAL A 139 10.35 -10.63 45.25
N GLU A 140 9.87 -10.48 46.49
CA GLU A 140 8.77 -9.58 46.79
C GLU A 140 9.15 -8.12 46.48
N ALA A 141 10.33 -7.67 46.92
CA ALA A 141 10.84 -6.34 46.58
C ALA A 141 10.97 -6.13 45.06
N TYR A 142 11.44 -7.14 44.31
CA TYR A 142 11.48 -7.08 42.85
C TYR A 142 10.09 -6.97 42.22
N ARG A 143 9.08 -7.69 42.74
CA ARG A 143 7.69 -7.63 42.24
C ARG A 143 7.09 -6.24 42.43
N GLU A 144 7.35 -5.58 43.56
CA GLU A 144 6.94 -4.19 43.82
C GLU A 144 7.58 -3.22 42.81
N ILE A 145 8.91 -3.23 42.66
CA ILE A 145 9.64 -2.37 41.71
C ILE A 145 9.13 -2.57 40.28
N ARG A 146 8.87 -3.83 39.90
CA ARG A 146 8.34 -4.20 38.58
C ARG A 146 6.93 -3.62 38.35
N ALA A 147 6.07 -3.69 39.36
CA ALA A 147 4.70 -3.17 39.30
C ALA A 147 4.69 -1.64 39.17
N GLU A 148 5.53 -0.95 39.95
CA GLU A 148 5.70 0.51 39.87
C GLU A 148 6.20 0.94 38.49
N SER A 149 7.26 0.30 37.98
CA SER A 149 7.81 0.58 36.65
C SER A 149 6.77 0.36 35.53
N ALA A 150 5.94 -0.69 35.65
CA ALA A 150 4.88 -0.97 34.70
C ALA A 150 3.75 0.07 34.78
N ALA A 151 3.40 0.55 35.97
CA ALA A 151 2.42 1.60 36.17
C ALA A 151 2.92 2.95 35.63
N GLU A 152 4.19 3.29 35.84
CA GLU A 152 4.82 4.48 35.30
C GLU A 152 4.85 4.46 33.77
N THR A 153 5.24 3.34 33.16
CA THR A 153 5.21 3.15 31.71
C THR A 153 3.79 3.35 31.15
N LYS A 154 2.77 2.78 31.81
CA LYS A 154 1.36 2.95 31.41
C LYS A 154 0.93 4.42 31.50
N ARG A 155 1.27 5.13 32.58
CA ARG A 155 0.96 6.56 32.75
C ARG A 155 1.64 7.41 31.68
N PHE A 156 2.90 7.13 31.37
CA PHE A 156 3.64 7.83 30.32
C PHE A 156 2.98 7.66 28.96
N VAL A 157 2.64 6.43 28.56
CA VAL A 157 1.93 6.14 27.30
C VAL A 157 0.56 6.82 27.24
N GLN A 158 -0.16 6.86 28.36
CA GLN A 158 -1.47 7.51 28.45
C GLN A 158 -1.36 9.05 28.39
N SER A 159 -0.27 9.62 28.91
CA SER A 159 0.02 11.06 28.84
C SER A 159 0.41 11.50 27.42
N GLN A 160 1.20 10.71 26.69
CA GLN A 160 1.51 10.98 25.28
C GLN A 160 0.30 10.85 24.35
N ASN A 161 -0.66 9.99 24.69
CA ASN A 161 -1.87 9.79 23.89
C ASN A 161 -2.99 10.82 24.16
N LYS A 162 -2.83 11.72 25.14
CA LYS A 162 -3.76 12.84 25.35
C LYS A 162 -3.36 14.03 24.48
N LEU A 163 -4.08 14.23 23.38
CA LEU A 163 -4.10 15.51 22.66
C LEU A 163 -4.86 16.57 23.49
N PRO A 164 -4.54 17.88 23.36
CA PRO A 164 -5.10 18.96 24.18
C PRO A 164 -6.63 19.16 24.08
N ASN A 165 -7.34 18.44 23.20
CA ASN A 165 -8.79 18.56 23.00
C ASN A 165 -9.62 17.36 23.47
N GLY A 166 -9.07 16.42 24.24
CA GLY A 166 -9.88 15.38 24.90
C GLY A 166 -10.34 14.20 24.05
N ASP A 167 -10.02 14.16 22.75
CA ASP A 167 -10.26 12.98 21.92
C ASP A 167 -9.14 11.94 22.06
N MET A 168 -9.55 10.68 22.32
CA MET A 168 -8.65 9.53 22.45
C MET A 168 -8.16 9.12 21.06
N LYS A 169 -6.85 9.12 20.84
CA LYS A 169 -6.24 8.67 19.59
C LYS A 169 -6.52 7.17 19.42
N VAL A 170 -7.50 6.83 18.57
CA VAL A 170 -7.85 5.45 18.23
C VAL A 170 -6.59 4.79 17.68
N LYS A 171 -6.03 3.83 18.41
CA LYS A 171 -5.05 2.90 17.86
C LYS A 171 -5.80 2.04 16.86
N THR A 172 -5.69 2.38 15.57
CA THR A 172 -5.97 1.44 14.50
C THR A 172 -4.90 0.36 14.59
N GLU A 173 -5.27 -0.82 15.11
CA GLU A 173 -4.44 -2.01 14.98
C GLU A 173 -4.43 -2.43 13.51
N MET A 174 -3.23 -2.55 12.93
CA MET A 174 -2.92 -3.36 11.75
C MET A 174 -1.96 -4.46 12.18
#